data_AF-X0VKY6-F1
#
_entry.id   AF-X0VKY6-F1
#
_cell.length_a   1.000
_cell.length_b   1.000
_cell.length_c   1.000
_cell.angle_alpha   90.00
_cell.angle_beta   90.00
_cell.angle_gamma   90.00
#
_symmetry.space_group_name_H-M   'P 1'
#
loop_
_entity.id
_entity.type
_entity.pdbx_description
1 polymer ?
#
loop_
_entity_poly.entity_id
_entity_poly.type
_entity_poly.pdbx_seq_one_letter_code
_entity_poly.pdbx_strand_id
1 'polypeptide(L)'
;MPLNVPCLQNKRLKQLVERIDQSPQLDAYWSGSNITAIDRMGINDHGPVHVRIMTNIALKLLRLLIEGGVTPSAVANHGLTNDEAEVVVVLACVLHDIGHVIHREEHELLSLVLAAPLSDQLLEPIYDPRTIALLKGEVLHAIYAHQRAIRTLTIEAGVVKVADALDMESGRARIPFAIGGPTIHSVSAMAIKKVRLERGAERPIRISIEMSNSAGIFQLDSLLREKLENSTISPYVEV
;
A
#
# COMPACT_ATOMS: atom_id res chain seq x y z
N MET A 1 11.34 0.93 -13.03
CA MET A 1 12.03 0.09 -12.00
C MET A 1 11.16 -1.13 -11.72
N PRO A 2 11.68 -2.38 -11.66
CA PRO A 2 10.81 -3.55 -11.45
C PRO A 2 10.19 -3.55 -10.05
N LEU A 3 8.95 -4.01 -9.95
CA LEU A 3 8.17 -4.10 -8.72
C LEU A 3 8.80 -5.08 -7.72
N ASN A 4 9.41 -6.17 -8.17
CA ASN A 4 10.18 -7.12 -7.36
C ASN A 4 9.43 -7.58 -6.09
N VAL A 5 8.37 -8.36 -6.27
CA VAL A 5 7.55 -8.93 -5.19
C VAL A 5 7.53 -10.46 -5.23
N PRO A 6 7.49 -11.15 -4.07
CA PRO A 6 7.49 -12.61 -4.01
C PRO A 6 6.12 -13.19 -4.42
N CYS A 7 6.00 -13.63 -5.67
CA CYS A 7 4.77 -14.23 -6.21
C CYS A 7 4.51 -15.66 -5.72
N LEU A 8 5.52 -16.34 -5.15
CA LEU A 8 5.44 -17.74 -4.70
C LEU A 8 4.82 -18.66 -5.78
N GLN A 9 3.76 -19.40 -5.45
CA GLN A 9 3.06 -20.31 -6.37
C GLN A 9 1.88 -19.65 -7.11
N ASN A 10 1.57 -18.40 -6.81
CA ASN A 10 0.44 -17.67 -7.40
C ASN A 10 0.77 -17.26 -8.84
N LYS A 11 0.34 -18.09 -9.80
CA LYS A 11 0.59 -17.88 -11.23
C LYS A 11 -0.11 -16.61 -11.76
N ARG A 12 -1.26 -16.26 -11.20
CA ARG A 12 -2.04 -15.08 -11.63
C ARG A 12 -1.36 -13.79 -11.19
N LEU A 13 -0.88 -13.76 -9.94
CA LEU A 13 -0.06 -12.66 -9.45
C LEU A 13 1.24 -12.52 -10.27
N LYS A 14 1.90 -13.63 -10.61
CA LYS A 14 3.09 -13.57 -11.47
C LYS A 14 2.80 -12.91 -12.83
N GLN A 15 1.71 -13.30 -13.50
CA GLN A 15 1.28 -12.69 -14.75
C GLN A 15 0.96 -11.20 -14.58
N LEU A 16 0.30 -10.82 -13.50
CA LEU A 16 0.00 -9.41 -13.21
C LEU A 16 1.29 -8.59 -13.01
N VAL A 17 2.24 -9.10 -12.22
CA VAL A 17 3.53 -8.42 -11.96
C VAL A 17 4.33 -8.23 -13.24
N GLU A 18 4.38 -9.24 -14.12
CA GLU A 18 5.02 -9.13 -15.43
C GLU A 18 4.40 -8.00 -16.28
N ARG A 19 3.06 -7.87 -16.27
CA ARG A 19 2.36 -6.81 -16.99
C ARG A 19 2.60 -5.42 -16.39
N ILE A 20 2.66 -5.33 -15.06
CA ILE A 20 2.98 -4.09 -14.34
C ILE A 20 4.39 -3.63 -14.72
N ASP A 21 5.38 -4.53 -14.65
CA ASP A 21 6.78 -4.24 -14.96
C ASP A 21 7.01 -3.85 -16.43
N GLN A 22 6.11 -4.26 -17.33
CA GLN A 22 6.15 -3.94 -18.76
C GLN A 22 5.30 -2.72 -19.14
N SER A 23 4.62 -2.07 -18.19
CA SER A 23 3.71 -0.95 -18.49
C SER A 23 4.45 0.40 -18.48
N PRO A 24 4.75 1.01 -19.65
CA PRO A 24 5.35 2.34 -19.69
C PRO A 24 4.41 3.42 -19.12
N GLN A 25 3.09 3.21 -19.18
CA GLN A 25 2.12 4.13 -18.62
C GLN A 25 2.19 4.18 -17.09
N LEU A 26 2.34 3.03 -16.42
CA LEU A 26 2.52 3.00 -14.97
C LEU A 26 3.85 3.63 -14.54
N ASP A 27 4.94 3.33 -15.26
CA ASP A 27 6.24 3.93 -14.99
C ASP A 27 6.20 5.47 -15.10
N ALA A 28 5.47 5.99 -16.09
CA ALA A 28 5.22 7.43 -16.23
C ALA A 28 4.35 8.00 -15.09
N TYR A 29 3.29 7.31 -14.67
CA TYR A 29 2.46 7.76 -13.55
C TYR A 29 3.18 7.76 -12.22
N TRP A 30 3.96 6.73 -11.91
CA TRP A 30 4.78 6.69 -10.69
C TRP A 30 5.85 7.78 -10.71
N SER A 31 6.54 7.97 -11.84
CA SER A 31 7.56 9.01 -11.97
C SER A 31 6.96 10.41 -11.85
N GLY A 32 5.83 10.67 -12.51
CA GLY A 32 5.13 11.95 -12.44
C GLY A 32 4.55 12.24 -11.06
N SER A 33 3.99 11.22 -10.39
CA SER A 33 3.50 11.32 -9.00
C SER A 33 4.64 11.68 -8.06
N ASN A 34 5.82 11.07 -8.25
CA ASN A 34 7.00 11.38 -7.47
C ASN A 34 7.51 12.81 -7.66
N ILE A 35 7.47 13.33 -8.89
CA ILE A 35 7.82 14.72 -9.18
C ILE A 35 6.86 15.68 -8.46
N THR A 36 5.56 15.37 -8.43
CA THR A 36 4.60 16.16 -7.66
C THR A 36 4.95 16.15 -6.17
N ALA A 37 5.24 14.98 -5.60
CA ALA A 37 5.53 14.84 -4.19
C ALA A 37 6.86 15.52 -3.77
N ILE A 38 7.96 15.20 -4.45
CA ILE A 38 9.30 15.68 -4.05
C ILE A 38 9.56 17.07 -4.63
N ASP A 39 9.60 17.21 -5.95
CA ASP A 39 10.08 18.43 -6.61
C ASP A 39 9.12 19.61 -6.44
N ARG A 40 7.80 19.36 -6.50
CA ARG A 40 6.80 20.45 -6.40
C ARG A 40 6.41 20.77 -4.96
N MET A 41 6.37 19.77 -4.07
CA MET A 41 5.83 19.92 -2.72
C MET A 41 6.84 19.73 -1.59
N GLY A 42 8.01 19.14 -1.85
CA GLY A 42 9.02 18.88 -0.82
C GLY A 42 8.61 17.84 0.23
N ILE A 43 7.69 16.93 -0.10
CA ILE A 43 7.25 15.84 0.80
C ILE A 43 7.94 14.51 0.45
N ASN A 44 7.67 13.46 1.25
CA ASN A 44 8.20 12.12 1.04
C ASN A 44 7.83 11.55 -0.34
N ASP A 45 8.65 10.60 -0.82
CA ASP A 45 8.44 10.04 -2.15
C ASP A 45 7.15 9.21 -2.21
N HIS A 46 6.41 9.41 -3.30
CA HIS A 46 5.21 8.67 -3.71
C HIS A 46 5.46 8.04 -5.09
N GLY A 47 6.69 7.57 -5.30
CA GLY A 47 7.20 7.06 -6.56
C GLY A 47 7.37 5.55 -6.61
N PRO A 48 8.14 5.03 -7.59
CA PRO A 48 8.36 3.60 -7.74
C PRO A 48 8.94 2.91 -6.48
N VAL A 49 9.76 3.64 -5.71
CA VAL A 49 10.40 3.10 -4.48
C VAL A 49 9.36 2.86 -3.39
N HIS A 50 8.53 3.87 -3.10
CA HIS A 50 7.34 3.75 -2.25
C HIS A 50 6.49 2.54 -2.64
N VAL A 51 6.02 2.51 -3.90
CA VAL A 51 5.13 1.45 -4.39
C VAL A 51 5.71 0.06 -4.18
N ARG A 52 7.00 -0.14 -4.50
CA ARG A 52 7.68 -1.42 -4.28
C ARG A 52 7.70 -1.84 -2.80
N ILE A 53 8.04 -0.90 -1.91
CA ILE A 53 8.18 -1.20 -0.48
C ILE A 53 6.82 -1.53 0.11
N MET A 54 5.82 -0.67 -0.09
CA MET A 54 4.49 -0.92 0.45
C MET A 54 3.87 -2.19 -0.11
N THR A 55 4.11 -2.54 -1.38
CA THR A 55 3.53 -3.76 -1.98
C THR A 55 4.11 -5.02 -1.35
N ASN A 56 5.42 -5.03 -1.03
CA ASN A 56 6.05 -6.12 -0.30
C ASN A 56 5.52 -6.24 1.14
N ILE A 57 5.34 -5.10 1.81
CA ILE A 57 4.74 -5.03 3.15
C ILE A 57 3.30 -5.58 3.11
N ALA A 58 2.50 -5.15 2.13
CA ALA A 58 1.11 -5.52 1.99
C ALA A 58 0.93 -7.03 1.75
N LEU A 59 1.70 -7.62 0.85
CA LEU A 59 1.71 -9.08 0.65
C LEU A 59 2.07 -9.83 1.92
N LYS A 60 3.07 -9.35 2.66
CA LYS A 60 3.48 -9.97 3.93
C LYS A 60 2.38 -9.87 4.99
N LEU A 61 1.71 -8.72 5.11
CA LEU A 61 0.57 -8.52 6.01
C LEU A 61 -0.58 -9.47 5.67
N LEU A 62 -0.99 -9.53 4.41
CA LEU A 62 -2.06 -10.42 3.96
C LEU A 62 -1.73 -11.89 4.26
N ARG A 63 -0.49 -12.32 4.00
CA ARG A 63 -0.06 -13.69 4.29
C ARG A 63 -0.02 -14.00 5.78
N LEU A 64 0.46 -13.08 6.63
CA LEU A 64 0.42 -13.26 8.09
C LEU A 64 -1.02 -13.35 8.61
N LEU A 65 -1.95 -12.58 8.04
CA LEU A 65 -3.38 -12.66 8.35
C LEU A 65 -3.95 -14.04 7.99
N ILE A 66 -3.69 -14.51 6.77
CA ILE A 66 -4.13 -15.82 6.30
C ILE A 66 -3.54 -16.94 7.16
N GLU A 67 -2.24 -16.89 7.47
CA GLU A 67 -1.59 -17.84 8.38
C GLU A 67 -2.19 -17.81 9.79
N GLY A 68 -2.63 -16.65 10.26
CA GLY A 68 -3.34 -16.44 11.52
C GLY A 68 -4.82 -16.81 11.49
N GLY A 69 -5.32 -17.39 10.39
CA GLY A 69 -6.71 -17.84 10.25
C GLY A 69 -7.72 -16.75 9.85
N VAL A 70 -7.26 -15.57 9.43
CA VAL A 70 -8.13 -14.51 8.91
C VAL A 70 -8.45 -14.77 7.45
N THR A 71 -9.74 -14.91 7.13
CA THR A 71 -10.22 -15.10 5.75
C THR A 71 -10.27 -13.76 5.00
N PRO A 72 -9.63 -13.62 3.84
CA PRO A 72 -9.74 -12.41 3.01
C PRO A 72 -11.18 -12.15 2.53
N SER A 73 -11.54 -10.89 2.27
CA SER A 73 -12.90 -10.54 1.84
C SER A 73 -13.20 -11.06 0.44
N ALA A 74 -12.20 -11.09 -0.46
CA ALA A 74 -12.34 -11.70 -1.78
C ALA A 74 -12.81 -13.16 -1.70
N VAL A 75 -12.32 -13.90 -0.71
CA VAL A 75 -12.72 -15.30 -0.45
C VAL A 75 -14.11 -15.33 0.18
N ALA A 76 -14.30 -14.61 1.29
CA ALA A 76 -15.52 -14.69 2.08
C ALA A 76 -16.77 -14.14 1.36
N ASN A 77 -16.61 -13.15 0.49
CA ASN A 77 -17.74 -12.43 -0.12
C ASN A 77 -17.97 -12.82 -1.58
N HIS A 78 -16.93 -13.22 -2.30
CA HIS A 78 -17.01 -13.48 -3.75
C HIS A 78 -16.71 -14.93 -4.12
N GLY A 79 -16.31 -15.78 -3.16
CA GLY A 79 -15.95 -17.17 -3.42
C GLY A 79 -14.67 -17.33 -4.25
N LEU A 80 -13.83 -16.29 -4.27
CA LEU A 80 -12.50 -16.34 -4.89
C LEU A 80 -11.51 -17.05 -3.97
N THR A 81 -10.24 -17.13 -4.38
CA THR A 81 -9.19 -17.76 -3.58
C THR A 81 -8.26 -16.72 -2.95
N ASN A 82 -7.35 -17.19 -2.08
CA ASN A 82 -6.29 -16.34 -1.53
C ASN A 82 -5.38 -15.77 -2.63
N ASP A 83 -5.25 -16.45 -3.78
CA ASP A 83 -4.46 -15.95 -4.91
C ASP A 83 -5.07 -14.66 -5.49
N GLU A 84 -6.40 -14.57 -5.56
CA GLU A 84 -7.10 -13.36 -5.97
C GLU A 84 -7.02 -12.25 -4.92
N ALA A 85 -7.03 -12.59 -3.63
CA ALA A 85 -6.82 -11.61 -2.56
C ALA A 85 -5.43 -10.95 -2.66
N GLU A 86 -4.38 -11.72 -3.00
CA GLU A 86 -3.05 -11.17 -3.28
C GLU A 86 -3.06 -10.25 -4.51
N VAL A 87 -3.82 -10.60 -5.55
CA VAL A 87 -3.98 -9.76 -6.75
C VAL A 87 -4.67 -8.43 -6.42
N VAL A 88 -5.73 -8.43 -5.61
CA VAL A 88 -6.38 -7.19 -5.14
C VAL A 88 -5.38 -6.31 -4.41
N VAL A 89 -4.67 -6.87 -3.43
CA VAL A 89 -3.72 -6.10 -2.61
C VAL A 89 -2.61 -5.52 -3.48
N VAL A 90 -1.99 -6.31 -4.36
CA VAL A 90 -0.89 -5.84 -5.20
C VAL A 90 -1.35 -4.78 -6.20
N LEU A 91 -2.48 -5.01 -6.87
CA LEU A 91 -2.99 -4.06 -7.85
C LEU A 91 -3.41 -2.74 -7.18
N ALA A 92 -4.03 -2.80 -6.00
CA ALA A 92 -4.35 -1.61 -5.22
C ALA A 92 -3.10 -0.83 -4.82
N CYS A 93 -2.05 -1.48 -4.27
CA CYS A 93 -0.81 -0.80 -3.90
C CYS A 93 -0.15 -0.09 -5.09
N VAL A 94 -0.13 -0.75 -6.25
CA VAL A 94 0.46 -0.22 -7.49
C VAL A 94 -0.27 1.01 -8.02
N LEU A 95 -1.58 1.11 -7.77
CA LEU A 95 -2.43 2.16 -8.31
C LEU A 95 -2.83 3.23 -7.29
N HIS A 96 -2.60 3.04 -5.99
CA HIS A 96 -3.25 3.86 -4.95
C HIS A 96 -2.93 5.35 -4.99
N ASP A 97 -1.72 5.71 -5.42
CA ASP A 97 -1.20 7.08 -5.39
C ASP A 97 -1.03 7.73 -6.76
N ILE A 98 -1.40 7.05 -7.85
CA ILE A 98 -1.16 7.55 -9.21
C ILE A 98 -1.87 8.88 -9.49
N GLY A 99 -2.89 9.25 -8.72
CA GLY A 99 -3.58 10.52 -8.76
C GLY A 99 -2.69 11.73 -8.46
N HIS A 100 -1.55 11.53 -7.78
CA HIS A 100 -0.54 12.58 -7.60
C HIS A 100 0.03 13.12 -8.92
N VAL A 101 -0.06 12.37 -10.02
CA VAL A 101 0.30 12.88 -11.35
C VAL A 101 -0.58 14.07 -11.77
N ILE A 102 -1.80 14.14 -11.22
CA ILE A 102 -2.76 15.22 -11.44
C ILE A 102 -2.62 16.27 -10.32
N HIS A 103 -2.84 15.88 -9.06
CA HIS A 103 -2.78 16.78 -7.91
C HIS A 103 -2.64 16.01 -6.58
N ARG A 104 -2.17 16.70 -5.53
CA ARG A 104 -2.09 16.13 -4.17
C ARG A 104 -3.43 16.06 -3.46
N GLU A 105 -4.19 17.15 -3.55
CA GLU A 105 -5.52 17.20 -2.96
C GLU A 105 -6.39 16.16 -3.65
N GLU A 106 -7.10 15.37 -2.85
CA GLU A 106 -7.98 14.31 -3.32
C GLU A 106 -7.27 13.27 -4.21
N HIS A 107 -5.95 13.07 -4.04
CA HIS A 107 -5.17 12.10 -4.83
C HIS A 107 -5.78 10.69 -4.83
N GLU A 108 -6.50 10.29 -3.78
CA GLU A 108 -7.20 9.02 -3.72
C GLU A 108 -8.34 8.96 -4.74
N LEU A 109 -9.17 10.01 -4.82
CA LEU A 109 -10.25 10.14 -5.82
C LEU A 109 -9.69 10.25 -7.24
N LEU A 110 -8.64 11.04 -7.42
CA LEU A 110 -7.95 11.19 -8.71
C LEU A 110 -7.32 9.86 -9.16
N SER A 111 -6.82 9.06 -8.21
CA SER A 111 -6.32 7.71 -8.48
C SER A 111 -7.44 6.81 -8.98
N LEU A 112 -8.67 6.89 -8.47
CA LEU A 112 -9.80 6.09 -8.97
C LEU A 112 -10.07 6.30 -10.47
N VAL A 113 -9.98 7.56 -10.93
CA VAL A 113 -10.20 7.92 -12.35
C VAL A 113 -9.19 7.23 -13.25
N LEU A 114 -7.91 7.20 -12.84
CA LEU A 114 -6.83 6.58 -13.60
C LEU A 114 -6.79 5.05 -13.41
N ALA A 115 -7.12 4.57 -12.21
CA ALA A 115 -6.99 3.17 -11.81
C ALA A 115 -8.09 2.29 -12.42
N ALA A 116 -9.31 2.80 -12.62
CA ALA A 116 -10.40 2.01 -13.18
C ALA A 116 -10.07 1.43 -14.58
N PRO A 117 -9.72 2.23 -15.60
CA PRO A 117 -9.36 1.70 -16.91
C PRO A 117 -8.05 0.90 -16.90
N LEU A 118 -7.09 1.27 -16.05
CA LEU A 118 -5.85 0.51 -15.89
C LEU A 118 -6.08 -0.88 -15.28
N SER A 119 -7.01 -1.01 -14.34
CA SER A 119 -7.38 -2.29 -13.74
C SER A 119 -7.96 -3.22 -14.80
N ASP A 120 -8.84 -2.73 -15.66
CA ASP A 120 -9.38 -3.50 -16.77
C ASP A 120 -8.26 -3.98 -17.71
N GLN A 121 -7.39 -3.06 -18.16
CA GLN A 121 -6.27 -3.38 -19.04
C GLN A 121 -5.29 -4.41 -18.43
N LEU A 122 -5.00 -4.32 -17.13
CA LEU A 122 -4.04 -5.20 -16.47
C LEU A 122 -4.63 -6.59 -16.22
N LEU A 123 -5.93 -6.68 -15.92
CA LEU A 123 -6.60 -7.93 -15.55
C LEU A 123 -7.20 -8.70 -16.73
N GLU A 124 -7.54 -8.05 -17.85
CA GLU A 124 -8.22 -8.67 -19.00
C GLU A 124 -7.54 -9.94 -19.53
N PRO A 125 -6.20 -10.02 -19.66
CA PRO A 125 -5.57 -11.25 -20.16
C PRO A 125 -5.46 -12.38 -19.12
N ILE A 126 -5.85 -12.10 -17.87
CA ILE A 126 -5.68 -13.00 -16.73
C ILE A 126 -7.03 -13.61 -16.33
N TYR A 127 -8.10 -12.82 -16.39
CA TYR A 127 -9.41 -13.15 -15.83
C TYR A 127 -10.56 -12.93 -16.82
N ASP A 128 -11.67 -13.61 -16.57
CA ASP A 128 -12.92 -13.36 -17.30
C ASP A 128 -13.61 -12.06 -16.83
N PRO A 129 -14.53 -11.47 -17.61
CA PRO A 129 -15.17 -10.20 -17.29
C PRO A 129 -15.86 -10.14 -15.92
N ARG A 130 -16.45 -11.24 -15.45
CA ARG A 130 -17.11 -11.28 -14.15
C ARG A 130 -16.08 -11.15 -13.03
N THR A 131 -15.00 -11.92 -13.11
CA THR A 131 -13.92 -11.86 -12.12
C THR A 131 -13.22 -10.50 -12.12
N ILE A 132 -12.99 -9.89 -13.30
CA ILE A 132 -12.43 -8.52 -13.39
C ILE A 132 -13.31 -7.52 -12.64
N ALA A 133 -14.64 -7.57 -12.84
CA ALA A 133 -15.54 -6.64 -12.17
C ALA A 133 -15.47 -6.75 -10.64
N LEU A 134 -15.36 -7.97 -10.11
CA LEU A 134 -15.24 -8.23 -8.67
C LEU A 134 -13.90 -7.70 -8.13
N LEU A 135 -12.78 -8.07 -8.76
CA LEU A 135 -11.45 -7.62 -8.35
C LEU A 135 -11.31 -6.10 -8.45
N LYS A 136 -11.82 -5.49 -9.53
CA LYS A 136 -11.79 -4.03 -9.72
C LYS A 136 -12.55 -3.31 -8.62
N GLY A 137 -13.72 -3.82 -8.20
CA GLY A 137 -14.47 -3.24 -7.08
C GLY A 137 -13.65 -3.20 -5.79
N GLU A 138 -13.00 -4.32 -5.45
CA GLU A 138 -12.15 -4.44 -4.26
C GLU A 138 -10.90 -3.55 -4.35
N VAL A 139 -10.27 -3.48 -5.52
CA VAL A 139 -9.09 -2.64 -5.78
C VAL A 139 -9.45 -1.16 -5.63
N LEU A 140 -10.51 -0.69 -6.29
CA LEU A 140 -10.93 0.71 -6.22
C LEU A 140 -11.37 1.09 -4.80
N HIS A 141 -12.04 0.18 -4.09
CA HIS A 141 -12.36 0.38 -2.68
C HIS A 141 -11.10 0.50 -1.81
N ALA A 142 -10.10 -0.37 -1.99
CA ALA A 142 -8.83 -0.28 -1.28
C ALA A 142 -8.08 1.02 -1.57
N ILE A 143 -8.09 1.48 -2.83
CA ILE A 143 -7.53 2.77 -3.23
C ILE A 143 -8.28 3.91 -2.54
N TYR A 144 -9.61 3.96 -2.57
CA TYR A 144 -10.30 5.06 -1.90
C TYR A 144 -10.10 5.02 -0.38
N ALA A 145 -10.18 3.82 0.20
CA ALA A 145 -10.14 3.64 1.63
C ALA A 145 -8.74 3.76 2.23
N HIS A 146 -7.65 3.81 1.44
CA HIS A 146 -6.31 4.03 2.02
C HIS A 146 -6.16 5.42 2.65
N GLN A 147 -7.02 6.37 2.28
CA GLN A 147 -7.18 7.66 2.93
C GLN A 147 -7.40 7.47 4.44
N ARG A 148 -6.66 8.25 5.24
CA ARG A 148 -6.65 8.21 6.71
C ARG A 148 -8.04 8.11 7.35
N ALA A 149 -8.95 9.04 7.02
CA ALA A 149 -10.27 9.17 7.65
C ALA A 149 -11.33 8.16 7.13
N ILE A 150 -11.07 7.45 6.03
CA ILE A 150 -12.05 6.56 5.42
C ILE A 150 -11.95 5.17 6.05
N ARG A 151 -13.03 4.67 6.64
CA ARG A 151 -13.02 3.31 7.19
C ARG A 151 -12.91 2.27 6.07
N THR A 152 -11.98 1.34 6.19
CA THR A 152 -11.88 0.20 5.26
C THR A 152 -13.03 -0.77 5.53
N LEU A 153 -13.58 -1.36 4.46
CA LEU A 153 -14.67 -2.36 4.55
C LEU A 153 -14.23 -3.79 4.25
N THR A 154 -13.03 -3.99 3.72
CA THR A 154 -12.48 -5.31 3.37
C THR A 154 -11.13 -5.53 4.01
N ILE A 155 -10.71 -6.79 4.16
CA ILE A 155 -9.40 -7.13 4.73
C ILE A 155 -8.28 -6.57 3.85
N GLU A 156 -8.43 -6.69 2.54
CA GLU A 156 -7.50 -6.22 1.52
C GLU A 156 -7.32 -4.69 1.59
N ALA A 157 -8.40 -3.94 1.72
CA ALA A 157 -8.33 -2.48 1.94
C ALA A 157 -7.62 -2.13 3.27
N GLY A 158 -7.88 -2.89 4.34
CA GLY A 158 -7.18 -2.74 5.61
C GLY A 158 -5.68 -3.02 5.51
N VAL A 159 -5.30 -4.04 4.75
CA VAL A 159 -3.91 -4.38 4.43
C VAL A 159 -3.23 -3.23 3.69
N VAL A 160 -3.84 -2.72 2.61
CA VAL A 160 -3.27 -1.63 1.80
C VAL A 160 -3.10 -0.37 2.64
N LYS A 161 -4.12 0.01 3.42
CA LYS A 161 -4.07 1.17 4.32
C LYS A 161 -2.89 1.10 5.28
N VAL A 162 -2.73 -0.04 5.97
CA VAL A 162 -1.68 -0.20 6.97
C VAL A 162 -0.30 -0.34 6.30
N ALA A 163 -0.22 -0.99 5.15
CA ALA A 163 1.03 -1.12 4.40
C ALA A 163 1.62 0.23 3.99
N ASP A 164 0.77 1.15 3.51
CA ASP A 164 1.18 2.53 3.21
C ASP A 164 1.74 3.24 4.46
N ALA A 165 1.08 3.08 5.61
CA ALA A 165 1.55 3.67 6.87
C ALA A 165 2.94 3.17 7.30
N LEU A 166 3.27 1.91 7.01
CA LEU A 166 4.49 1.25 7.49
C LEU A 166 5.73 1.58 6.67
N ASP A 167 5.57 2.24 5.54
CA ASP A 167 6.67 2.73 4.73
C ASP A 167 7.25 4.05 5.28
N MET A 168 7.73 3.98 6.52
CA MET A 168 8.10 5.14 7.34
C MET A 168 9.56 5.12 7.82
N GLU A 169 10.39 4.17 7.37
CA GLU A 169 11.79 4.09 7.77
C GLU A 169 12.58 5.34 7.32
N SER A 170 13.52 5.80 8.15
CA SER A 170 14.27 7.05 7.96
C SER A 170 14.96 7.20 6.60
N GLY A 171 15.25 6.11 5.89
CA GLY A 171 15.74 6.15 4.51
C GLY A 171 14.83 6.97 3.58
N ARG A 172 13.53 7.03 3.88
CA ARG A 172 12.49 7.72 3.09
C ARG A 172 12.44 9.22 3.33
N ALA A 173 12.88 9.67 4.50
CA ALA A 173 12.86 11.07 4.88
C ALA A 173 14.15 11.82 4.52
N ARG A 174 15.21 11.14 4.05
CA ARG A 174 16.53 11.77 3.79
C ARG A 174 16.51 12.86 2.73
N ILE A 175 15.91 12.58 1.57
CA ILE A 175 15.85 13.53 0.46
C ILE A 175 14.94 14.72 0.81
N PRO A 176 13.70 14.51 1.28
CA PRO A 176 12.82 15.61 1.70
C PRO A 176 13.43 16.46 2.82
N PHE A 177 14.08 15.85 3.81
CA PHE A 177 14.76 16.59 4.89
C PHE A 177 15.86 17.51 4.37
N ALA A 178 16.62 17.07 3.37
CA ALA A 178 17.68 17.89 2.76
C ALA A 178 17.14 19.07 1.93
N ILE A 179 15.97 18.91 1.29
CA ILE A 179 15.38 19.93 0.41
C ILE A 179 14.48 20.90 1.19
N GLY A 180 13.65 20.39 2.10
CA GLY A 180 12.60 21.14 2.80
C GLY A 180 12.97 21.62 4.22
N GLY A 181 14.13 21.21 4.74
CA GLY A 181 14.57 21.56 6.09
C GLY A 181 13.88 20.78 7.23
N PRO A 182 14.25 21.05 8.49
CA PRO A 182 13.73 20.33 9.63
C PRO A 182 12.28 20.75 9.95
N THR A 183 11.36 19.79 9.88
CA THR A 183 9.97 19.90 10.36
C THR A 183 9.71 18.81 11.40
N ILE A 184 8.61 18.92 12.16
CA ILE A 184 8.23 17.85 13.11
C ILE A 184 8.06 16.50 12.41
N HIS A 185 7.52 16.51 11.18
CA HIS A 185 7.35 15.32 10.35
C HIS A 185 8.69 14.76 9.86
N SER A 186 9.59 15.60 9.34
CA SER A 186 10.87 15.11 8.83
C SER A 186 11.80 14.63 9.95
N VAL A 187 11.79 15.28 11.11
CA VAL A 187 12.56 14.85 12.29
C VAL A 187 12.02 13.54 12.89
N SER A 188 10.70 13.40 13.03
CA SER A 188 10.09 12.17 13.56
C SER A 188 10.28 10.98 12.63
N ALA A 189 10.15 11.17 11.31
CA ALA A 189 10.44 10.13 10.32
C ALA A 189 11.92 9.70 10.35
N MET A 190 12.86 10.66 10.52
CA MET A 190 14.28 10.36 10.68
C MET A 190 14.61 9.58 11.97
N ALA A 191 13.71 9.57 12.95
CA ALA A 191 13.87 8.78 14.17
C ALA A 191 13.52 7.29 13.99
N ILE A 192 12.78 6.91 12.94
CA ILE A 192 12.43 5.51 12.68
C ILE A 192 13.60 4.80 12.00
N LYS A 193 14.27 3.89 12.70
CA LYS A 193 15.39 3.12 12.14
C LYS A 193 14.92 1.93 11.32
N LYS A 194 13.95 1.19 11.83
CA LYS A 194 13.53 -0.08 11.24
C LYS A 194 12.10 -0.44 11.63
N VAL A 195 11.34 -0.94 10.67
CA VAL A 195 10.02 -1.53 10.86
C VAL A 195 10.12 -3.03 10.57
N ARG A 196 9.69 -3.86 11.52
CA ARG A 196 9.67 -5.32 11.37
C ARG A 196 8.25 -5.85 11.45
N LEU A 197 7.89 -6.68 10.48
CA LEU A 197 6.65 -7.44 10.46
C LEU A 197 6.95 -8.89 10.81
N GLU A 198 6.29 -9.39 11.85
CA GLU A 198 6.49 -10.74 12.37
C GLU A 198 5.14 -11.35 12.76
N ARG A 199 5.13 -12.66 13.02
CA ARG A 199 3.97 -13.32 13.63
C ARG A 199 3.83 -12.81 15.06
N GLY A 200 2.64 -12.36 15.43
CA GLY A 200 2.38 -11.91 16.81
C GLY A 200 2.16 -13.06 17.78
N ALA A 201 2.20 -12.72 19.07
CA ALA A 201 1.97 -13.67 20.14
C ALA A 201 0.48 -13.76 20.52
N GLU A 202 -0.21 -12.63 20.52
CA GLU A 202 -1.65 -12.55 20.86
C GLU A 202 -2.50 -12.34 19.60
N ARG A 203 -1.96 -11.62 18.62
CA ARG A 203 -2.63 -11.31 17.36
C ARG A 203 -1.83 -11.84 16.16
N PRO A 204 -2.46 -12.07 14.98
CA PRO A 204 -1.78 -12.58 13.79
C PRO A 204 -0.50 -11.80 13.39
N ILE A 205 -0.54 -10.48 13.49
CA ILE A 205 0.56 -9.59 13.08
C ILE A 205 1.16 -8.88 14.28
N ARG A 206 2.50 -8.92 14.40
CA ARG A 206 3.29 -8.02 15.24
C ARG A 206 4.07 -7.03 14.39
N ILE A 207 3.98 -5.75 14.75
CA ILE A 207 4.72 -4.65 14.13
C ILE A 207 5.72 -4.11 15.15
N SER A 208 7.01 -4.40 14.99
CA SER A 208 8.04 -3.86 15.88
C SER A 208 8.77 -2.69 15.22
N ILE A 209 8.83 -1.56 15.93
CA ILE A 209 9.43 -0.32 15.43
C ILE A 209 10.67 0.01 16.26
N GLU A 210 11.83 0.00 15.62
CA GLU A 210 13.09 0.43 16.22
C GLU A 210 13.27 1.93 15.98
N MET A 211 13.47 2.71 17.05
CA MET A 211 13.64 4.16 16.99
C MET A 211 15.02 4.58 17.51
N SER A 212 15.57 5.65 16.94
CA SER A 212 16.82 6.26 17.43
C SER A 212 16.59 7.14 18.66
N ASN A 213 15.40 7.73 18.79
CA ASN A 213 14.97 8.55 19.91
C ASN A 213 13.43 8.66 19.93
N SER A 214 12.88 9.34 20.94
CA SER A 214 11.43 9.45 21.17
C SER A 214 10.68 10.29 20.14
N ALA A 215 11.34 11.07 19.28
CA ALA A 215 10.64 11.85 18.24
C ALA A 215 9.85 10.95 17.28
N GLY A 216 10.26 9.69 17.11
CA GLY A 216 9.54 8.71 16.28
C GLY A 216 8.12 8.37 16.78
N ILE A 217 7.81 8.63 18.05
CA ILE A 217 6.46 8.43 18.60
C ILE A 217 5.44 9.27 17.85
N PHE A 218 5.81 10.48 17.42
CA PHE A 218 4.92 11.33 16.64
C PHE A 218 4.57 10.70 15.29
N GLN A 219 5.52 10.02 14.62
CA GLN A 219 5.26 9.30 13.37
C GLN A 219 4.33 8.10 13.62
N LEU A 220 4.54 7.38 14.73
CA LEU A 220 3.68 6.26 15.13
C LEU A 220 2.23 6.72 15.36
N ASP A 221 2.04 7.77 16.14
CA ASP A 221 0.70 8.28 16.47
C ASP A 221 0.03 8.94 15.27
N SER A 222 0.72 9.86 14.58
CA SER A 222 0.10 10.65 13.51
C SER A 222 -0.06 9.91 12.18
N LEU A 223 0.59 8.77 11.97
CA LEU A 223 0.49 8.00 10.73
C LEU A 223 -0.10 6.61 10.95
N LEU A 224 0.54 5.78 11.78
CA LEU A 224 0.15 4.37 11.91
C LEU A 224 -1.09 4.19 12.79
N ARG A 225 -1.16 4.85 13.95
CA ARG A 225 -2.32 4.73 14.85
C ARG A 225 -3.61 5.17 14.17
N GLU A 226 -3.63 6.34 13.54
CA GLU A 226 -4.83 6.85 12.85
C GLU A 226 -5.29 5.96 11.68
N LYS A 227 -4.34 5.36 10.95
CA LYS A 227 -4.67 4.40 9.89
C LYS A 227 -5.14 3.06 10.46
N LEU A 228 -4.56 2.58 11.56
CA LEU A 228 -5.03 1.38 12.25
C LEU A 228 -6.45 1.57 12.80
N GLU A 229 -6.79 2.72 13.38
CA GLU A 229 -8.12 2.99 13.94
C GLU A 229 -9.24 2.87 12.88
N ASN A 230 -8.94 3.25 11.64
CA ASN A 230 -9.87 3.17 10.51
C ASN A 230 -9.66 1.94 9.63
N SER A 231 -8.90 0.94 10.11
CA SER A 231 -8.59 -0.29 9.38
C SER A 231 -9.35 -1.51 9.93
N THR A 232 -9.83 -2.35 9.02
CA THR A 232 -10.42 -3.67 9.31
C THR A 232 -9.43 -4.64 9.91
N ILE A 233 -8.13 -4.42 9.71
CA ILE A 233 -7.10 -5.30 10.26
C ILE A 233 -6.60 -4.88 11.66
N SER A 234 -7.09 -3.75 12.20
CA SER A 234 -6.75 -3.27 13.55
C SER A 234 -6.86 -4.33 14.64
N PRO A 235 -7.93 -5.16 14.70
CA PRO A 235 -8.07 -6.19 15.72
C PRO A 235 -7.02 -7.31 15.62
N TYR A 236 -6.32 -7.43 14.48
CA TYR A 236 -5.35 -8.48 14.19
C TYR A 236 -3.89 -8.02 14.29
N VAL A 237 -3.66 -6.79 14.73
CA VAL A 237 -2.33 -6.18 14.80
C VAL A 237 -1.97 -5.85 16.25
N GLU A 238 -0.80 -6.30 16.71
CA GLU A 238 -0.11 -5.80 17.90
C GLU A 238 1.11 -4.97 17.47
N VAL A 239 1.37 -3.84 18.15
CA VAL A 239 2.48 -2.90 17.85
C VAL A 239 3.38 -2.78 19.07
#